data_AF-A0A7K1E3J8-F1
#
_entry.id   AF-A0A7K1E3J8-F1
#
_cell.length_a   1.000
_cell.length_b   1.000
_cell.length_c   1.000
_cell.angle_alpha   90.00
_cell.angle_beta   90.00
_cell.angle_gamma   90.00
#
_symmetry.space_group_name_H-M   'P 1'
#
loop_
_entity.id
_entity.type
_entity.pdbx_description
1 polymer ?
#
loop_
_entity_poly.entity_id
_entity_poly.type
_entity_poly.pdbx_seq_one_letter_code
_entity_poly.pdbx_strand_id
1 'polypeptide(L)'
;MLWLKSIAISAIFSAVAVLLHSWSRPYGLFLALAVIVVMMRYISTLAARTSVGSLGRRIPSLLAATVWFLIAWVASTVRNGDEILIEGDTIGGSFLVGASAFVALSLIARPKSL
;
A
#
# COMPACT_ATOMS: atom_id res chain seq x y z
N MET A 1 7.91 15.61 10.75
CA MET A 1 6.50 15.16 10.93
C MET A 1 5.93 14.41 9.73
N LEU A 2 6.21 14.81 8.47
CA LEU A 2 5.67 14.17 7.27
C LEU A 2 5.98 12.66 7.17
N TRP A 3 7.19 12.26 7.56
CA TRP A 3 7.64 10.86 7.57
C TRP A 3 6.77 9.97 8.46
N LEU A 4 6.60 10.40 9.72
CA LEU A 4 5.82 9.66 10.72
C LEU A 4 4.34 9.55 10.32
N LYS A 5 3.78 10.63 9.76
CA LYS A 5 2.42 10.64 9.22
C LYS A 5 2.27 9.63 8.08
N SER A 6 3.24 9.58 7.17
CA SER A 6 3.20 8.67 6.01
C SER A 6 3.29 7.20 6.43
N ILE A 7 4.13 6.88 7.42
CA ILE A 7 4.21 5.54 8.01
C ILE A 7 2.88 5.16 8.68
N ALA A 8 2.35 6.04 9.55
CA ALA A 8 1.10 5.77 10.26
C ALA A 8 -0.09 5.58 9.30
N ILE A 9 -0.24 6.47 8.32
CA ILE A 9 -1.28 6.37 7.29
C ILE A 9 -1.12 5.08 6.48
N SER A 10 0.11 4.77 6.06
CA SER A 10 0.36 3.56 5.30
C SER A 10 0.05 2.30 6.10
N ALA A 11 0.38 2.25 7.39
CA ALA A 11 0.08 1.12 8.24
C ALA A 11 -1.43 0.88 8.35
N ILE A 12 -2.20 1.94 8.60
CA ILE A 12 -3.67 1.87 8.72
C ILE A 12 -4.29 1.40 7.41
N PHE A 13 -3.94 2.03 6.28
CA PHE A 13 -4.53 1.70 4.98
C PHE A 13 -4.14 0.29 4.51
N SER A 14 -2.91 -0.15 4.79
CA SER A 14 -2.45 -1.50 4.46
C SER A 14 -3.21 -2.55 5.26
N ALA A 15 -3.40 -2.35 6.57
CA ALA A 15 -4.18 -3.25 7.41
C ALA A 15 -5.65 -3.33 6.96
N VAL A 16 -6.25 -2.17 6.64
CA VAL A 16 -7.62 -2.10 6.11
C VAL A 16 -7.73 -2.82 4.76
N ALA A 17 -6.76 -2.65 3.87
CA ALA A 17 -6.75 -3.32 2.57
C ALA A 17 -6.69 -4.86 2.74
N VAL A 18 -5.84 -5.36 3.63
CA VAL A 18 -5.76 -6.80 3.95
C VAL A 18 -7.07 -7.32 4.53
N LEU A 19 -7.69 -6.58 5.46
CA LEU A 19 -8.95 -6.99 6.09
C LEU A 19 -10.14 -6.98 5.10
N LEU A 20 -10.21 -5.96 4.24
CA LEU A 20 -11.25 -5.85 3.22
C LEU A 20 -11.14 -6.96 2.18
N HIS A 21 -9.90 -7.32 1.82
CA HIS A 21 -9.63 -8.45 0.95
C HIS A 21 -10.16 -9.77 1.56
N SER A 22 -9.92 -10.01 2.84
CA SER A 22 -10.40 -11.22 3.51
C SER A 22 -11.91 -11.23 3.75
N TRP A 23 -12.53 -10.07 3.95
CA TRP A 23 -13.93 -9.99 4.37
C TRP A 23 -14.94 -10.28 3.25
N SER A 24 -14.61 -9.96 2.00
CA SER A 24 -15.59 -10.02 0.90
C SER A 24 -15.05 -10.58 -0.41
N ARG A 25 -14.54 -11.82 -0.42
CA ARG A 25 -14.09 -12.44 -1.69
C ARG A 25 -15.27 -12.55 -2.69
N PRO A 26 -15.12 -12.14 -3.98
CA PRO A 26 -13.94 -11.56 -4.65
C PRO A 26 -13.89 -10.02 -4.65
N TYR A 27 -14.97 -9.32 -4.31
CA TYR A 27 -15.09 -7.85 -4.36
C TYR A 27 -14.09 -7.12 -3.46
N GLY A 28 -13.69 -7.75 -2.36
CA GLY A 28 -12.71 -7.29 -1.39
C GLY A 28 -11.35 -7.02 -2.02
N LEU A 29 -10.97 -7.74 -3.08
CA LEU A 29 -9.73 -7.48 -3.82
C LEU A 29 -9.76 -6.12 -4.52
N PHE A 30 -10.85 -5.79 -5.21
CA PHE A 30 -10.99 -4.50 -5.89
C PHE A 30 -11.03 -3.35 -4.89
N LEU A 31 -11.73 -3.54 -3.77
CA LEU A 31 -11.82 -2.55 -2.72
C LEU A 31 -10.46 -2.33 -2.03
N ALA A 32 -9.72 -3.41 -1.76
CA ALA A 32 -8.39 -3.34 -1.19
C ALA A 32 -7.39 -2.63 -2.13
N LEU A 33 -7.45 -2.92 -3.44
CA LEU A 33 -6.66 -2.19 -4.44
C LEU A 33 -7.02 -0.70 -4.46
N ALA A 34 -8.31 -0.35 -4.46
CA ALA A 34 -8.75 1.05 -4.41
C ALA A 34 -8.20 1.78 -3.18
N VAL A 35 -8.17 1.12 -2.02
CA VAL A 35 -7.58 1.66 -0.78
C VAL A 35 -6.09 1.93 -0.94
N ILE A 36 -5.32 1.02 -1.54
CA ILE A 36 -3.89 1.22 -1.81
C ILE A 36 -3.65 2.36 -2.81
N VAL A 37 -4.49 2.48 -3.84
CA VAL A 37 -4.43 3.60 -4.80
C VAL A 37 -4.65 4.93 -4.09
N VAL A 38 -5.71 5.03 -3.27
CA VAL A 38 -6.04 6.24 -2.52
C VAL A 38 -4.92 6.59 -1.54
N MET A 39 -4.37 5.59 -0.83
CA MET A 39 -3.24 5.76 0.08
C MET A 39 -2.04 6.40 -0.62
N MET A 40 -1.57 5.81 -1.72
CA MET A 40 -0.38 6.29 -2.43
C MET A 40 -0.59 7.69 -3.01
N ARG A 41 -1.81 7.97 -3.51
CA ARG A 41 -2.16 9.31 -4.02
C ARG A 41 -2.21 10.35 -2.90
N TYR A 42 -2.81 9.99 -1.76
CA TYR A 42 -2.86 10.86 -0.58
C TYR A 42 -1.45 11.21 -0.09
N ILE A 43 -0.57 10.22 0.08
CA ILE A 43 0.81 10.44 0.54
C ILE A 43 1.59 11.28 -0.48
N SER A 44 1.43 11.01 -1.78
CA SER A 44 2.08 11.78 -2.84
C SER A 44 1.63 13.24 -2.88
N THR A 45 0.33 13.51 -2.69
CA THR A 45 -0.19 14.90 -2.63
C THR A 45 0.26 15.64 -1.37
N LEU A 46 0.31 14.94 -0.23
CA LEU A 46 0.83 15.50 1.02
C LEU A 46 2.32 15.85 0.89
N ALA A 47 3.09 14.98 0.24
CA ALA A 47 4.50 15.23 -0.07
C ALA A 47 4.70 16.39 -1.05
N ALA A 48 3.83 16.51 -2.07
CA ALA A 48 3.89 17.60 -3.06
C ALA A 48 3.62 18.98 -2.46
N ARG A 49 2.77 19.06 -1.43
CA ARG A 49 2.49 20.31 -0.70
C ARG A 49 3.59 20.74 0.28
N THR A 50 4.56 19.87 0.54
CA THR A 50 5.67 20.17 1.45
C THR A 50 6.84 20.74 0.64
N SER A 51 7.38 21.89 1.06
CA SER A 51 8.55 22.55 0.46
C SER A 51 9.83 21.76 0.71
N VAL A 52 9.95 20.59 0.07
CA VAL A 52 11.14 19.75 0.10
C VAL A 52 11.57 19.52 -1.36
N GLY A 53 12.88 19.47 -1.59
CA GLY A 53 13.46 19.18 -2.91
C GLY A 53 12.93 17.86 -3.51
N SER A 54 13.16 17.65 -4.81
CA SER A 54 12.60 16.51 -5.57
C SER A 54 12.87 15.14 -4.93
N LEU A 55 14.03 14.95 -4.30
CA LEU A 55 14.40 13.73 -3.58
C LEU A 55 13.62 13.56 -2.26
N GLY A 56 13.46 14.66 -1.51
CA GLY A 56 12.73 14.65 -0.26
C GLY A 56 11.23 14.40 -0.41
N ARG A 57 10.66 14.66 -1.61
CA ARG A 57 9.27 14.31 -1.92
C ARG A 57 9.06 12.81 -2.19
N ARG A 58 10.12 12.05 -2.49
CA ARG A 58 10.02 10.59 -2.78
C ARG A 58 10.10 9.73 -1.53
N ILE A 59 10.87 10.17 -0.54
CA ILE A 59 11.07 9.43 0.72
C ILE A 59 9.74 9.07 1.42
N PRO A 60 8.65 9.89 1.45
CA PRO A 60 7.41 9.52 2.13
C PRO A 60 6.70 8.37 1.39
N SER A 61 6.69 8.40 0.06
CA SER A 61 6.12 7.34 -0.77
C SER A 61 6.94 6.06 -0.67
N LEU A 62 8.27 6.15 -0.57
CA LEU A 62 9.14 4.99 -0.33
C LEU A 62 8.86 4.35 1.03
N LEU A 63 8.74 5.16 2.10
CA LEU A 63 8.39 4.66 3.43
C LEU A 63 7.02 3.97 3.43
N ALA A 64 6.03 4.57 2.75
CA ALA A 64 4.71 3.97 2.61
C ALA A 64 4.75 2.65 1.83
N ALA A 65 5.54 2.57 0.76
CA ALA A 65 5.74 1.34 0.02
C ALA A 65 6.36 0.25 0.91
N THR A 66 7.40 0.58 1.68
CA THR A 66 8.04 -0.36 2.60
C THR A 66 7.07 -0.87 3.66
N VAL A 67 6.25 0.01 4.24
CA VAL A 67 5.24 -0.38 5.23
C VAL A 67 4.16 -1.28 4.62
N TRP A 68 3.70 -0.97 3.40
CA TRP A 68 2.81 -1.86 2.65
C TRP A 68 3.42 -3.25 2.46
N PHE A 69 4.65 -3.33 1.95
CA PHE A 69 5.33 -4.61 1.73
C PHE A 69 5.50 -5.40 3.03
N LEU A 70 5.86 -4.74 4.13
CA LEU A 70 6.02 -5.40 5.42
C LEU A 70 4.69 -6.01 5.90
N ILE A 71 3.60 -5.28 5.81
CA ILE A 71 2.27 -5.73 6.26
C ILE A 71 1.74 -6.84 5.33
N ALA A 72 1.88 -6.66 4.02
CA ALA A 72 1.49 -7.66 3.03
C ALA A 72 2.31 -8.95 3.20
N TRP A 73 3.61 -8.82 3.50
CA TRP A 73 4.48 -9.95 3.82
C TRP A 73 4.01 -10.67 5.09
N VAL A 74 3.76 -9.95 6.19
CA VAL A 74 3.28 -10.57 7.44
C VAL A 74 1.92 -11.25 7.24
N ALA A 75 1.02 -10.62 6.49
CA ALA A 75 -0.29 -11.17 6.18
C ALA A 75 -0.26 -12.35 5.20
N SER A 76 0.86 -12.54 4.49
CA SER A 76 1.10 -13.68 3.59
C SER A 76 1.94 -14.79 4.23
N THR A 77 2.80 -14.49 5.20
CA THR A 77 3.62 -15.52 5.85
C THR A 77 2.80 -16.41 6.77
N VAL A 78 2.86 -17.71 6.49
CA VAL A 78 2.31 -18.79 7.32
C VAL A 78 2.96 -18.75 8.70
N ARG A 79 2.21 -18.32 9.71
CA ARG A 79 2.64 -18.41 11.11
C ARG A 79 1.80 -19.37 11.93
N ASN A 80 0.48 -19.43 11.72
CA ASN A 80 -0.44 -20.20 12.58
C ASN A 80 -1.54 -21.00 11.85
N GLY A 81 -1.53 -21.10 10.51
CA GLY A 81 -2.53 -21.86 9.75
C GLY A 81 -3.87 -21.15 9.48
N ASP A 82 -4.09 -19.94 10.01
CA ASP A 82 -5.22 -19.04 9.67
C ASP A 82 -4.71 -17.93 8.74
N GLU A 83 -4.53 -18.25 7.46
CA GLU A 83 -3.91 -17.34 6.50
C GLU A 83 -4.94 -16.37 5.90
N ILE A 84 -4.87 -15.10 6.30
CA ILE A 84 -5.77 -14.05 5.80
C ILE A 84 -5.63 -13.85 4.27
N LEU A 85 -4.42 -14.04 3.72
CA LEU A 85 -4.11 -13.84 2.29
C LEU A 85 -3.67 -15.10 1.53
N ILE A 86 -3.21 -16.16 2.21
CA ILE A 86 -2.49 -17.28 1.56
C ILE A 86 -3.15 -18.65 1.71
N GLU A 87 -4.37 -18.79 2.22
CA GLU A 87 -5.02 -20.11 2.11
C GLU A 87 -5.48 -20.38 0.65
N GLY A 88 -4.58 -20.97 -0.16
CA GLY A 88 -4.83 -21.64 -1.45
C GLY A 88 -5.43 -20.83 -2.60
N ASP A 89 -5.64 -19.53 -2.44
CA ASP A 89 -6.49 -18.74 -3.35
C ASP A 89 -5.69 -17.87 -4.33
N THR A 90 -5.80 -18.17 -5.63
CA THR A 90 -5.26 -17.36 -6.74
C THR A 90 -5.57 -15.86 -6.63
N ILE A 91 -6.64 -15.50 -5.91
CA ILE A 91 -7.09 -14.13 -5.67
C ILE A 91 -6.14 -13.39 -4.70
N GLY A 92 -5.66 -14.04 -3.64
CA GLY A 92 -4.71 -13.45 -2.68
C GLY A 92 -3.35 -13.13 -3.31
N GLY A 93 -2.84 -14.05 -4.13
CA GLY A 93 -1.63 -13.82 -4.93
C GLY A 93 -1.79 -12.67 -5.93
N SER A 94 -2.94 -12.59 -6.60
CA SER A 94 -3.25 -11.51 -7.54
C SER A 94 -3.32 -10.15 -6.86
N PHE A 95 -3.84 -10.10 -5.62
CA PHE A 95 -3.86 -8.88 -4.81
C PHE A 95 -2.45 -8.38 -4.47
N LEU A 96 -1.59 -9.28 -3.97
CA LEU A 96 -0.20 -8.95 -3.65
C LEU A 96 0.56 -8.43 -4.88
N VAL A 97 0.45 -9.12 -6.01
CA VAL A 97 1.11 -8.71 -7.26
C VAL A 97 0.55 -7.38 -7.76
N GLY A 98 -0.77 -7.23 -7.82
CA GLY A 98 -1.43 -6.02 -8.34
C GLY A 98 -1.15 -4.79 -7.49
N ALA A 99 -1.29 -4.90 -6.17
CA ALA A 99 -1.02 -3.78 -5.25
C ALA A 99 0.47 -3.40 -5.25
N SER A 100 1.37 -4.39 -5.28
CA SER A 100 2.82 -4.14 -5.35
C SER A 100 3.24 -3.50 -6.66
N ALA A 101 2.69 -3.95 -7.80
CA ALA A 101 2.94 -3.34 -9.10
C ALA A 101 2.46 -1.88 -9.13
N PHE A 102 1.27 -1.60 -8.56
CA PHE A 102 0.76 -0.25 -8.47
C PHE A 102 1.63 0.65 -7.58
N VAL A 103 2.08 0.15 -6.44
CA VAL A 103 3.00 0.85 -5.54
C VAL A 103 4.30 1.18 -6.28
N ALA A 104 4.89 0.23 -7.00
CA ALA A 104 6.09 0.45 -7.81
C ALA A 104 5.86 1.51 -8.91
N LEU A 105 4.76 1.42 -9.65
CA LEU A 105 4.40 2.42 -10.66
C LEU A 105 4.22 3.81 -10.04
N SER A 106 3.63 3.90 -8.85
CA SER A 106 3.44 5.16 -8.13
C SER A 106 4.77 5.80 -7.70
N LEU A 107 5.81 5.00 -7.46
CA LEU A 107 7.15 5.50 -7.13
C LEU A 107 7.91 5.99 -8.37
N ILE A 108 7.66 5.37 -9.54
CA ILE A 108 8.31 5.72 -10.81
C ILE A 108 7.61 6.91 -11.47
N ALA A 109 6.28 6.97 -11.36
CA ALA A 109 5.47 8.05 -11.91
C ALA A 109 5.90 9.37 -11.27
N ARG A 110 6.55 10.23 -12.08
CA ARG A 110 6.97 11.55 -11.62
C ARG A 110 5.72 12.35 -11.24
N PRO A 111 5.68 13.03 -10.07
CA PRO A 111 4.68 14.06 -9.86
C PRO A 111 4.90 15.10 -10.96
N LYS A 112 3.93 15.25 -11.87
CA LYS A 112 3.91 16.40 -12.79
C LYS A 112 3.93 17.64 -11.90
N SER A 113 4.97 18.45 -12.03
CA SER A 113 4.97 19.81 -11.50
C SER A 113 3.86 20.56 -12.22
N LEU A 114 2.72 20.69 -11.55
CA LEU A 114 1.79 21.79 -11.81
C LEU A 114 2.36 23.03 -11.16
#